data_AF-A0A9W4AZP4-F1
#
_entry.id   AF-A0A9W4AZP4-F1
#
_cell.length_a   1.000
_cell.length_b   1.000
_cell.length_c   1.000
_cell.angle_alpha   90.00
_cell.angle_beta   90.00
_cell.angle_gamma   90.00
#
_symmetry.space_group_name_H-M   'P 1'
#
loop_
_entity.id
_entity.type
_entity.pdbx_description
1 polymer ?
#
loop_
_entity_poly.entity_id
_entity_poly.type
_entity_poly.pdbx_seq_one_letter_code
_entity_poly.pdbx_strand_id
1 'polypeptide(L)'
;MTTASTRQATTAAVCEALGVPRKDWPLFYRWAATLLTPKAADTLHQYVDVMIAERCRRPADDLISRLIDLEVDGEELTVDDIRNFVADLVAGAR
;
A
#
# COMPACT_ATOMS: atom_id res chain seq x y z
N MET A 1 -15.10 27.05 -2.41
CA MET A 1 -15.62 25.89 -1.67
C MET A 1 -15.49 24.69 -2.58
N THR A 2 -14.38 23.97 -2.45
CA THR A 2 -13.94 22.96 -3.42
C THR A 2 -14.37 21.59 -2.91
N THR A 3 -15.30 20.93 -3.61
CA THR A 3 -15.72 19.54 -3.38
C THR A 3 -14.61 18.56 -3.81
N ALA A 4 -13.42 18.68 -3.21
CA ALA A 4 -12.45 17.58 -3.14
C ALA A 4 -12.92 16.63 -2.03
N SER A 5 -14.06 15.98 -2.30
CA SER A 5 -14.97 15.41 -1.31
C SER A 5 -14.56 13.98 -0.95
N THR A 6 -13.97 13.79 0.24
CA THR A 6 -13.75 12.52 0.98
C THR A 6 -12.87 11.44 0.33
N ARG A 7 -12.91 11.25 -0.99
CA ARG A 7 -12.24 10.15 -1.71
C ARG A 7 -10.72 10.29 -1.80
N GLN A 8 -10.21 11.50 -2.07
CA GLN A 8 -8.77 11.74 -2.06
C GLN A 8 -8.17 11.67 -0.65
N ALA A 9 -8.99 11.89 0.37
CA ALA A 9 -8.55 11.78 1.75
C ALA A 9 -8.30 10.31 2.13
N THR A 10 -9.04 9.35 1.58
CA THR A 10 -8.82 7.92 1.86
C THR A 10 -7.55 7.40 1.19
N THR A 11 -7.28 7.73 -0.09
CA THR A 11 -6.01 7.34 -0.72
C THR A 11 -4.80 7.99 -0.06
N ALA A 12 -4.90 9.26 0.34
CA ALA A 12 -3.84 9.94 1.09
C ALA A 12 -3.54 9.24 2.42
N ALA A 13 -4.59 8.89 3.17
CA ALA A 13 -4.45 8.17 4.44
C ALA A 13 -3.83 6.78 4.23
N VAL A 14 -4.19 6.07 3.17
CA VAL A 14 -3.54 4.79 2.82
C VAL A 14 -2.07 4.99 2.47
N CYS A 15 -1.72 5.98 1.65
CA CYS A 15 -0.32 6.27 1.31
C CYS A 15 0.51 6.62 2.56
N GLU A 16 -0.06 7.41 3.47
CA GLU A 16 0.56 7.78 4.74
C GLU A 16 0.73 6.56 5.65
N ALA A 17 -0.32 5.76 5.83
CA ALA A 17 -0.26 4.54 6.65
C ALA A 17 0.78 3.55 6.12
N LEU A 18 0.87 3.37 4.80
CA LEU A 18 1.84 2.49 4.15
C LEU A 18 3.27 3.04 4.15
N GLY A 19 3.49 4.31 4.51
CA GLY A 19 4.81 4.92 4.49
C GLY A 19 5.32 5.24 3.07
N VAL A 20 4.42 5.39 2.11
CA VAL A 20 4.76 5.69 0.70
C VAL A 20 5.43 7.07 0.61
N PRO A 21 6.59 7.21 -0.04
CA PRO A 21 7.20 8.50 -0.31
C PRO A 21 6.23 9.47 -1.00
N ARG A 22 6.10 10.71 -0.50
CA ARG A 22 5.15 11.71 -1.04
C ARG A 22 5.24 11.94 -2.56
N LYS A 23 6.43 11.77 -3.15
CA LYS A 23 6.66 11.86 -4.60
C LYS A 23 5.92 10.79 -5.41
N ASP A 24 5.60 9.66 -4.79
CA ASP A 24 4.99 8.48 -5.45
C ASP A 24 3.48 8.40 -5.20
N TRP A 25 2.90 9.27 -4.36
CA TRP A 25 1.46 9.34 -4.12
C TRP A 25 0.61 9.45 -5.41
N PRO A 26 1.04 10.18 -6.47
CA PRO A 26 0.35 10.16 -7.76
C PRO A 26 0.15 8.77 -8.37
N LEU A 27 1.04 7.79 -8.10
CA LEU A 27 0.86 6.41 -8.56
C LEU A 27 -0.31 5.73 -7.85
N PHE A 28 -0.40 5.90 -6.53
CA PHE A 28 -1.49 5.35 -5.71
C PHE A 28 -2.84 5.96 -6.04
N TYR A 29 -2.91 7.27 -6.29
CA TYR A 29 -4.14 7.89 -6.80
C TYR A 29 -4.57 7.29 -8.14
N ARG A 30 -3.63 6.98 -9.03
CA ARG A 30 -3.95 6.32 -10.31
C ARG A 30 -4.45 4.90 -10.11
N TRP A 31 -3.78 4.11 -9.27
CA TRP A 31 -4.19 2.74 -8.97
C TRP A 31 -5.57 2.70 -8.30
N ALA A 32 -5.84 3.56 -7.31
CA ALA A 32 -7.13 3.64 -6.62
C ALA A 32 -8.27 4.17 -7.50
N ALA A 33 -7.98 5.09 -8.45
CA ALA A 33 -8.99 5.63 -9.36
C ALA A 33 -9.39 4.63 -10.48
N THR A 34 -8.56 3.62 -10.73
CA THR A 34 -8.83 2.57 -11.71
C THR A 34 -9.28 1.29 -11.03
N LEU A 35 -10.10 0.46 -11.70
CA LEU A 35 -10.16 -0.95 -11.31
C LEU A 35 -8.75 -1.53 -11.45
N LEU A 36 -8.22 -2.15 -10.41
CA LEU A 36 -6.93 -2.84 -10.44
C LEU A 36 -7.01 -4.00 -11.44
N THR A 37 -6.74 -3.71 -12.71
CA THR A 37 -6.50 -4.74 -13.72
C THR A 37 -5.33 -5.63 -13.27
N PRO A 38 -5.24 -6.89 -13.72
CA PRO A 38 -4.11 -7.77 -13.35
C PRO A 38 -2.75 -7.11 -13.55
N LYS A 39 -2.56 -6.41 -14.68
CA LYS A 39 -1.33 -5.67 -14.97
C LYS A 39 -1.07 -4.52 -13.99
N ALA A 40 -2.11 -3.82 -13.54
CA ALA A 40 -1.97 -2.75 -12.56
C ALA A 40 -1.62 -3.31 -11.18
N ALA A 41 -2.23 -4.43 -10.80
CA ALA A 41 -1.90 -5.17 -9.57
C ALA A 41 -0.44 -5.67 -9.60
N ASP A 42 0.02 -6.25 -10.71
CA ASP A 42 1.42 -6.68 -10.86
C ASP A 42 2.40 -5.51 -10.68
N THR A 43 2.07 -4.33 -11.22
CA THR A 43 2.91 -3.14 -11.09
C THR A 43 2.92 -2.63 -9.64
N LEU A 44 1.78 -2.66 -8.96
CA LEU A 44 1.68 -2.33 -7.53
C LEU A 44 2.49 -3.32 -6.69
N HIS A 45 2.38 -4.62 -6.96
CA HIS A 45 3.13 -5.66 -6.23
C HIS A 45 4.65 -5.46 -6.38
N GLN A 46 5.14 -5.16 -7.59
CA GLN A 46 6.55 -4.84 -7.80
C GLN A 46 7.01 -3.60 -7.01
N TYR A 47 6.15 -2.58 -6.88
CA TYR A 47 6.46 -1.42 -6.06
C TYR A 47 6.52 -1.79 -4.56
N VAL A 48 5.55 -2.57 -4.09
CA VAL A 48 5.47 -3.05 -2.71
C VAL A 48 6.67 -3.93 -2.37
N ASP A 49 7.19 -4.73 -3.29
CA ASP A 49 8.40 -5.54 -3.09
C ASP A 49 9.61 -4.69 -2.73
N VAL A 50 9.77 -3.56 -3.40
CA VAL A 50 10.86 -2.64 -3.12
C VAL A 50 10.70 -2.05 -1.73
N MET A 51 9.47 -1.69 -1.33
CA MET A 51 9.19 -1.20 0.01
C MET A 51 9.47 -2.27 1.08
N ILE A 52 9.00 -3.51 0.88
CA ILE A 52 9.26 -4.63 1.79
C ILE A 52 10.77 -4.84 1.93
N ALA A 53 11.50 -4.94 0.82
CA ALA A 53 12.95 -5.14 0.84
C ALA A 53 13.71 -3.99 1.50
N GLU A 54 13.20 -2.76 1.44
CA GLU A 54 13.75 -1.61 2.18
C GLU A 54 13.46 -1.75 3.68
N ARG A 55 12.23 -2.06 4.07
CA ARG A 55 11.81 -2.20 5.48
C ARG A 55 12.45 -3.38 6.19
N CYS A 56 12.68 -4.51 5.51
CA CYS A 56 13.48 -5.60 6.06
C CYS A 56 14.91 -5.18 6.42
N ARG A 57 15.49 -4.21 5.71
CA ARG A 57 16.83 -3.68 6.01
C ARG A 57 16.81 -2.51 6.98
N ARG A 58 15.75 -1.70 6.94
CA ARG A 58 15.57 -0.47 7.71
C ARG A 58 14.09 -0.33 8.06
N PRO A 59 13.65 -0.96 9.16
CA PRO A 59 12.27 -0.83 9.64
C PRO A 59 11.90 0.64 9.87
N ALA A 60 10.63 0.97 9.72
CA ALA A 60 10.10 2.28 10.06
C ALA A 60 8.75 2.18 10.77
N ASP A 61 8.25 3.33 11.20
CA ASP A 61 6.95 3.44 11.85
C ASP A 61 5.83 3.55 10.80
N ASP A 62 5.61 2.48 10.05
CA ASP A 62 4.55 2.38 9.05
C ASP A 62 3.85 1.01 9.04
N LEU A 63 2.78 0.90 8.26
CA LEU A 63 2.00 -0.33 8.16
C LEU A 63 2.77 -1.45 7.47
N ILE A 64 3.64 -1.16 6.51
CA ILE A 64 4.45 -2.20 5.84
C ILE A 64 5.39 -2.86 6.85
N SER A 65 6.09 -2.08 7.67
CA SER A 65 6.97 -2.61 8.71
C SER A 65 6.19 -3.41 9.75
N ARG A 66 5.01 -2.93 10.14
CA ARG A 66 4.12 -3.68 11.04
C ARG A 66 3.61 -4.99 10.46
N LEU A 67 3.33 -5.06 9.15
CA LEU A 67 2.90 -6.29 8.49
C LEU A 67 4.04 -7.30 8.34
N ILE A 68 5.27 -6.84 8.14
CA ILE A 68 6.47 -7.70 8.11
C ILE A 68 6.66 -8.39 9.46
N ASP A 69 6.50 -7.66 10.57
CA ASP A 69 6.65 -8.21 11.92
C ASP A 69 5.37 -8.89 12.46
N LEU A 70 4.30 -8.95 11.65
CA LEU A 70 3.01 -9.50 12.09
C LEU A 70 3.01 -11.03 11.98
N GLU A 71 2.67 -11.67 13.09
CA GLU A 71 2.37 -13.10 13.15
C GLU A 71 0.86 -13.32 13.33
N VAL A 72 0.30 -14.26 12.56
CA VAL A 72 -1.08 -14.73 12.68
C VAL A 72 -1.05 -16.24 12.93
N ASP A 73 -1.63 -16.69 14.03
CA ASP A 73 -1.60 -18.10 14.46
C ASP A 73 -0.18 -18.71 14.54
N GLY A 74 0.82 -17.87 14.82
CA GLY A 74 2.22 -18.26 14.93
C GLY A 74 2.98 -18.34 13.60
N GLU A 75 2.37 -17.89 12.50
CA GLU A 75 3.03 -17.79 11.19
C GLU A 75 3.18 -16.32 10.77
N GLU A 76 4.37 -15.94 10.30
CA GLU A 76 4.63 -14.63 9.68
C GLU A 76 3.86 -14.50 8.37
N LEU A 77 3.46 -13.27 8.02
CA LEU A 77 2.90 -13.01 6.70
C LEU A 77 3.92 -13.24 5.59
N THR A 78 3.50 -13.91 4.52
CA THR A 78 4.33 -14.02 3.32
C THR A 78 4.35 -12.69 2.55
N VAL A 79 5.33 -12.54 1.66
CA VAL A 79 5.38 -11.38 0.75
C VAL A 79 4.09 -11.27 -0.08
N ASP A 80 3.51 -12.40 -0.48
CA ASP A 80 2.25 -12.42 -1.25
C ASP A 80 1.06 -11.95 -0.39
N ASP A 81 1.02 -12.29 0.89
CA ASP A 81 -0.02 -11.80 1.81
C ASP A 81 0.06 -10.28 1.97
N ILE A 82 1.29 -9.74 2.16
CA ILE A 82 1.51 -8.30 2.29
C ILE A 82 1.11 -7.58 1.00
N ARG A 83 1.51 -8.10 -0.17
CA ARG A 83 1.13 -7.56 -1.50
C ARG A 83 -0.39 -7.49 -1.66
N ASN A 84 -1.08 -8.60 -1.39
CA ASN A 84 -2.53 -8.70 -1.53
C ASN A 84 -3.24 -7.74 -0.56
N PHE A 85 -2.79 -7.68 0.69
CA PHE A 85 -3.35 -6.76 1.68
C PHE A 85 -3.21 -5.29 1.25
N VAL A 86 -2.04 -4.91 0.73
CA VAL A 86 -1.82 -3.56 0.19
C VAL A 86 -2.72 -3.30 -1.02
N ALA A 87 -2.84 -4.26 -1.95
CA ALA A 87 -3.71 -4.13 -3.11
C ALA A 87 -5.16 -3.92 -2.71
N ASP A 88 -5.66 -4.65 -1.70
CA ASP A 88 -7.00 -4.51 -1.16
C ASP A 88 -7.23 -3.12 -0.53
N LEU A 89 -6.26 -2.62 0.25
CA LEU A 89 -6.31 -1.26 0.79
C LEU A 89 -6.38 -0.21 -0.30
N VAL A 90 -5.55 -0.32 -1.34
CA VAL A 90 -5.53 0.64 -2.46
C VAL A 90 -6.83 0.58 -3.25
N ALA A 91 -7.36 -0.62 -3.53
CA ALA A 91 -8.64 -0.80 -4.22
C ALA A 91 -9.83 -0.27 -3.41
N GLY A 92 -9.76 -0.36 -2.08
CA GLY A 92 -10.76 0.16 -1.14
C GLY A 92 -10.68 1.67 -0.89
N ALA A 93 -9.54 2.31 -1.21
CA ALA A 93 -9.27 3.73 -0.97
C ALA A 93 -9.93 4.66 -1.99
N ARG A 94 -11.25 4.50 -2.18
CA ARG A 94 -12.10 5.20 -3.15
C ARG A 94 -13.19 6.03 -2.49
#